data_AF-A0AAU5H175-F1
#
_entry.id   AF-A0AAU5H175-F1
#
_cell.length_a   1.000
_cell.length_b   1.000
_cell.length_c   1.000
_cell.angle_alpha   90.00
_cell.angle_beta   90.00
_cell.angle_gamma   90.00
#
_symmetry.space_group_name_H-M   'P 1'
#
loop_
_entity.id
_entity.type
_entity.pdbx_description
1 polymer ?
#
loop_
_entity_poly.entity_id
_entity_poly.type
_entity_poly.pdbx_seq_one_letter_code
_entity_poly.pdbx_strand_id
1 'polypeptide(L)'
;MPETPPTMSRRTALAFAAAVLPARNTAASAALPKTNSAAWIVADADTGGILAAHNPHKRLPPASTLKMLFADTVLPKFDKTRRHKVVDADLAGMGAGSSLVGIERGTTYTVEELWLGVFLRSGNDAVHVLCSMNGGVDKTVGEMRALAKRLQANDTHVVSPDGYDKAGQVSSAYDLTLFARAGLKNADFRQYCSTAVADFPAGGGKTFQIQNTNRLLGDYRGLIGVKNGYTTNAGNTFTGAAKRDGRTLLVTVMHPTSGYDEVYTEAAALLDWGFKAGDSVDPVGTLAEPLSATASPSPSAAGGSRSSATRRLASAGQGSLLRAGTAATLSVLIAGCSLALRRRPAPQQAGRRRR
;
A
#
# COMPACT_ATOMS: atom_id res chain seq x y z
N MET A 1 -87.40 -42.84 9.27
CA MET A 1 -86.40 -41.80 9.57
C MET A 1 -85.60 -41.56 8.30
N PRO A 2 -85.66 -40.38 7.66
CA PRO A 2 -84.91 -40.15 6.43
C PRO A 2 -83.54 -39.54 6.72
N GLU A 3 -82.55 -40.04 5.99
CA GLU A 3 -81.14 -39.68 6.04
C GLU A 3 -80.87 -38.21 5.66
N THR A 4 -79.98 -37.57 6.39
CA THR A 4 -79.39 -36.27 6.05
C THR A 4 -78.18 -36.44 5.10
N PRO A 5 -78.04 -35.62 4.04
CA PRO A 5 -76.94 -35.71 3.09
C PRO A 5 -75.66 -35.03 3.60
N PRO A 6 -74.46 -35.43 3.10
CA PRO A 6 -73.20 -34.81 3.49
C PRO A 6 -72.97 -33.50 2.70
N THR A 7 -72.58 -32.42 3.40
CA THR A 7 -72.18 -31.16 2.75
C THR A 7 -70.69 -30.85 2.94
N MET A 8 -70.05 -30.75 1.78
CA MET A 8 -68.73 -30.26 1.36
C MET A 8 -67.77 -29.62 2.38
N SER A 9 -66.55 -30.15 2.35
CA SER A 9 -65.31 -29.57 2.85
C SER A 9 -65.03 -28.17 2.26
N ARG A 10 -64.88 -27.17 3.14
CA ARG A 10 -64.37 -25.84 2.80
C ARG A 10 -62.85 -25.92 2.65
N ARG A 11 -62.35 -25.70 1.43
CA ARG A 11 -60.94 -25.41 1.16
C ARG A 11 -60.59 -24.05 1.75
N THR A 12 -59.67 -24.02 2.71
CA THR A 12 -59.08 -22.80 3.26
C THR A 12 -58.19 -22.15 2.20
N ALA A 13 -58.62 -21.01 1.65
CA ALA A 13 -57.77 -20.17 0.81
C ALA A 13 -56.78 -19.40 1.70
N LEU A 14 -55.49 -19.68 1.55
CA LEU A 14 -54.42 -18.94 2.23
C LEU A 14 -54.25 -17.59 1.53
N ALA A 15 -54.71 -16.50 2.15
CA ALA A 15 -54.47 -15.16 1.66
C ALA A 15 -53.00 -14.77 1.91
N PHE A 16 -52.20 -14.65 0.85
CA PHE A 16 -50.90 -14.01 0.90
C PHE A 16 -51.11 -12.51 1.13
N ALA A 17 -50.91 -12.06 2.37
CA ALA A 17 -50.77 -10.63 2.64
C ALA A 17 -49.42 -10.18 2.05
N ALA A 18 -49.47 -9.40 0.96
CA ALA A 18 -48.30 -8.71 0.44
C ALA A 18 -47.84 -7.69 1.48
N ALA A 19 -46.76 -7.98 2.19
CA ALA A 19 -46.09 -7.00 3.03
C ALA A 19 -45.53 -5.90 2.10
N VAL A 20 -46.18 -4.73 2.13
CA VAL A 20 -45.64 -3.51 1.54
C VAL A 20 -44.42 -3.13 2.39
N LEU A 21 -43.23 -3.51 1.94
CA LEU A 21 -41.98 -3.01 2.48
C LEU A 21 -41.97 -1.49 2.26
N PRO A 22 -41.72 -0.67 3.30
CA PRO A 22 -41.61 0.77 3.09
C PRO A 22 -40.49 1.03 2.08
N ALA A 23 -40.81 1.75 1.01
CA ALA A 23 -39.83 2.23 0.06
C ALA A 23 -38.73 2.95 0.86
N ARG A 24 -37.49 2.45 0.78
CA ARG A 24 -36.34 3.18 1.32
C ARG A 24 -36.38 4.55 0.68
N ASN A 25 -36.59 5.57 1.51
CA ASN A 25 -36.57 6.95 1.09
C ASN A 25 -35.15 7.20 0.57
N THR A 26 -34.95 7.15 -0.75
CA THR A 26 -33.68 7.48 -1.39
C THR A 26 -33.54 8.99 -1.24
N ALA A 27 -33.12 9.42 -0.05
CA ALA A 27 -32.60 10.76 0.15
C ALA A 27 -31.58 10.98 -0.96
N ALA A 28 -31.80 12.01 -1.77
CA ALA A 28 -30.94 12.34 -2.89
C ALA A 28 -29.49 12.32 -2.40
N SER A 29 -28.72 11.33 -2.88
CA SER A 29 -27.30 11.22 -2.57
C SER A 29 -26.67 12.58 -2.83
N ALA A 30 -25.98 13.13 -1.82
CA ALA A 30 -25.34 14.42 -1.94
C ALA A 30 -24.48 14.42 -3.22
N ALA A 31 -24.48 15.50 -3.99
CA ALA A 31 -23.61 15.58 -5.16
C ALA A 31 -22.15 15.41 -4.71
N LEU A 32 -21.38 14.59 -5.44
CA LEU A 32 -19.95 14.43 -5.21
C LEU A 32 -19.24 15.78 -5.38
N PRO A 33 -18.20 16.07 -4.58
CA PRO A 33 -17.41 17.28 -4.75
C PRO A 33 -16.71 17.26 -6.11
N LYS A 34 -16.48 18.44 -6.67
CA LYS A 34 -15.63 18.58 -7.87
C LYS A 34 -14.18 18.32 -7.47
N THR A 35 -13.47 17.54 -8.29
CA THR A 35 -12.06 17.18 -8.09
C THR A 35 -11.29 17.36 -9.39
N ASN A 36 -10.02 17.73 -9.31
CA ASN A 36 -9.05 17.76 -10.40
C ASN A 36 -8.02 16.61 -10.32
N SER A 37 -8.11 15.74 -9.31
CA SER A 37 -7.23 14.56 -9.16
C SER A 37 -7.46 13.49 -10.21
N ALA A 38 -6.35 12.88 -10.65
CA ALA A 38 -6.35 11.84 -11.66
C ALA A 38 -7.05 10.55 -11.20
N ALA A 39 -6.99 10.24 -9.90
CA ALA A 39 -7.67 9.11 -9.28
C ALA A 39 -8.00 9.36 -7.80
N TRP A 40 -9.13 8.86 -7.33
CA TRP A 40 -9.48 8.84 -5.92
C TRP A 40 -10.51 7.74 -5.58
N ILE A 41 -10.64 7.43 -4.29
CA ILE A 41 -11.61 6.47 -3.76
C ILE A 41 -12.00 6.86 -2.32
N VAL A 42 -13.27 6.65 -1.98
CA VAL A 42 -13.80 6.71 -0.61
C VAL A 42 -14.42 5.36 -0.28
N ALA A 43 -14.00 4.75 0.82
CA ALA A 43 -14.45 3.43 1.22
C ALA A 43 -14.69 3.34 2.73
N ASP A 44 -15.59 2.47 3.14
CA ASP A 44 -15.82 2.13 4.53
C ASP A 44 -14.77 1.09 4.99
N ALA A 45 -14.06 1.39 6.08
CA ALA A 45 -12.93 0.58 6.52
C ALA A 45 -13.36 -0.79 7.08
N ASP A 46 -14.54 -0.85 7.70
CA ASP A 46 -15.02 -2.05 8.38
C ASP A 46 -15.64 -3.01 7.36
N THR A 47 -16.60 -2.53 6.58
CA THR A 47 -17.32 -3.34 5.57
C THR A 47 -16.52 -3.55 4.29
N GLY A 48 -15.55 -2.68 3.99
CA GLY A 48 -14.87 -2.64 2.71
C GLY A 48 -15.70 -2.02 1.57
N GLY A 49 -16.93 -1.58 1.84
CA GLY A 49 -17.81 -1.01 0.81
C GLY A 49 -17.22 0.28 0.22
N ILE A 50 -17.08 0.32 -1.10
CA ILE A 50 -16.61 1.49 -1.84
C ILE A 50 -17.82 2.41 -2.06
N LEU A 51 -17.79 3.59 -1.46
CA LEU A 51 -18.91 4.53 -1.53
C LEU A 51 -18.90 5.32 -2.83
N ALA A 52 -17.71 5.75 -3.26
CA ALA A 52 -17.50 6.40 -4.54
C ALA A 52 -16.03 6.27 -4.95
N ALA A 53 -15.78 6.37 -6.26
CA ALA A 53 -14.43 6.38 -6.80
C ALA A 53 -14.37 7.10 -8.15
N HIS A 54 -13.17 7.59 -8.49
CA HIS A 54 -12.82 8.08 -9.81
C HIS A 54 -11.50 7.42 -10.23
N ASN A 55 -11.52 6.67 -11.33
CA ASN A 55 -10.37 5.92 -11.86
C ASN A 55 -9.60 5.11 -10.78
N PRO A 56 -10.26 4.32 -9.90
CA PRO A 56 -9.61 3.73 -8.73
C PRO A 56 -8.45 2.78 -9.07
N HIS A 57 -8.47 2.16 -10.25
CA HIS A 57 -7.44 1.25 -10.76
C HIS A 57 -6.40 1.91 -11.68
N LYS A 58 -6.41 3.24 -11.81
CA LYS A 58 -5.42 3.94 -12.64
C LYS A 58 -4.04 3.82 -12.00
N ARG A 59 -3.09 3.28 -12.77
CA ARG A 59 -1.70 3.12 -12.35
C ARG A 59 -0.97 4.45 -12.35
N LEU A 60 -0.60 4.92 -11.17
CA LEU A 60 0.09 6.18 -10.93
C LEU A 60 1.28 5.95 -9.98
N PRO A 61 2.35 6.75 -10.07
CA PRO A 61 3.42 6.70 -9.07
C PRO A 61 2.85 7.01 -7.67
N PRO A 62 3.14 6.18 -6.65
CA PRO A 62 2.51 6.32 -5.34
C PRO A 62 3.18 7.36 -4.44
N ALA A 63 4.40 7.79 -4.76
CA ALA A 63 5.26 8.50 -3.81
C ALA A 63 5.30 7.78 -2.45
N SER A 64 5.47 8.53 -1.36
CA SER A 64 5.59 7.99 -0.01
C SER A 64 4.33 7.30 0.54
N THR A 65 3.18 7.35 -0.15
CA THR A 65 2.01 6.54 0.28
C THR A 65 2.29 5.03 0.16
N LEU A 66 3.24 4.61 -0.69
CA LEU A 66 3.70 3.22 -0.74
C LEU A 66 4.32 2.72 0.57
N LYS A 67 4.76 3.63 1.46
CA LYS A 67 5.27 3.26 2.79
C LYS A 67 4.22 2.57 3.67
N MET A 68 2.93 2.64 3.32
CA MET A 68 1.89 1.83 3.96
C MET A 68 2.13 0.33 3.72
N LEU A 69 2.39 -0.07 2.47
CA LEU A 69 2.72 -1.47 2.14
C LEU A 69 4.05 -1.89 2.80
N PHE A 70 5.02 -0.99 2.87
CA PHE A 70 6.27 -1.24 3.60
C PHE A 70 6.01 -1.47 5.09
N ALA A 71 5.19 -0.65 5.73
CA ALA A 71 4.79 -0.82 7.11
C ALA A 71 4.09 -2.17 7.34
N ASP A 72 3.09 -2.51 6.53
CA ASP A 72 2.40 -3.79 6.63
C ASP A 72 3.34 -5.00 6.46
N THR A 73 4.42 -4.83 5.69
CA THR A 73 5.43 -5.88 5.45
C THR A 73 6.42 -6.03 6.60
N VAL A 74 6.91 -4.92 7.15
CA VAL A 74 8.10 -4.91 8.03
C VAL A 74 7.74 -4.71 9.50
N LEU A 75 6.67 -3.96 9.80
CA LEU A 75 6.28 -3.65 11.18
C LEU A 75 6.07 -4.91 12.04
N PRO A 76 5.44 -6.01 11.54
CA PRO A 76 5.27 -7.24 12.34
C PRO A 76 6.57 -8.00 12.68
N LYS A 77 7.72 -7.61 12.11
CA LYS A 77 8.95 -8.40 12.17
C LYS A 77 9.86 -8.05 13.34
N PHE A 78 9.66 -6.89 13.93
CA PHE A 78 10.58 -6.36 14.94
C PHE A 78 9.81 -5.84 16.14
N ASP A 79 10.27 -6.22 17.32
CA ASP A 79 9.80 -5.61 18.56
C ASP A 79 10.19 -4.13 18.59
N LYS A 80 9.26 -3.27 19.04
CA LYS A 80 9.44 -1.82 19.06
C LYS A 80 10.63 -1.34 19.90
N THR A 81 11.01 -2.11 20.93
CA THR A 81 12.14 -1.81 21.83
C THR A 81 13.49 -2.29 21.28
N ARG A 82 13.48 -3.12 20.21
CA ARG A 82 14.71 -3.59 19.59
C ARG A 82 15.54 -2.39 19.13
N ARG A 83 16.84 -2.46 19.42
CA ARG A 83 17.81 -1.40 19.12
C ARG A 83 18.68 -1.79 17.93
N HIS A 84 19.04 -0.82 17.09
CA HIS A 84 19.97 -0.99 15.99
C HIS A 84 20.95 0.18 15.92
N LYS A 85 22.26 -0.13 15.94
CA LYS A 85 23.31 0.87 15.74
C LYS A 85 23.55 1.06 14.25
N VAL A 86 23.30 2.26 13.75
CA VAL A 86 23.35 2.54 12.32
C VAL A 86 24.79 2.55 11.81
N VAL A 87 25.01 1.88 10.69
CA VAL A 87 26.28 1.84 9.95
C VAL A 87 26.11 2.39 8.53
N ASP A 88 27.21 2.69 7.84
CA ASP A 88 27.18 3.26 6.48
C ASP A 88 26.37 2.42 5.47
N ALA A 89 26.48 1.09 5.58
CA ALA A 89 25.78 0.17 4.70
C ALA A 89 24.25 0.26 4.84
N ASP A 90 23.74 0.66 6.00
CA ASP A 90 22.29 0.80 6.23
C ASP A 90 21.68 1.92 5.39
N LEU A 91 22.47 2.92 5.02
CA LEU A 91 22.03 4.12 4.31
C LEU A 91 22.38 4.09 2.81
N ALA A 92 22.94 2.98 2.33
CA ALA A 92 23.37 2.84 0.94
C ALA A 92 22.16 2.80 -0.02
N GLY A 93 22.36 3.31 -1.23
CA GLY A 93 21.39 3.20 -2.33
C GLY A 93 20.17 4.13 -2.26
N MET A 94 20.12 5.05 -1.28
CA MET A 94 19.05 6.06 -1.20
C MET A 94 19.06 7.00 -2.41
N GLY A 95 17.87 7.36 -2.89
CA GLY A 95 17.70 8.33 -3.97
C GLY A 95 18.10 9.75 -3.54
N ALA A 96 18.72 10.51 -4.45
CA ALA A 96 19.04 11.92 -4.20
C ALA A 96 17.78 12.76 -3.97
N GLY A 97 17.80 13.68 -3.00
CA GLY A 97 16.63 14.50 -2.68
C GLY A 97 15.50 13.74 -1.96
N SER A 98 15.76 12.52 -1.47
CA SER A 98 14.83 11.79 -0.61
C SER A 98 14.46 12.60 0.63
N SER A 99 13.22 12.42 1.12
CA SER A 99 12.85 12.88 2.46
C SER A 99 13.67 12.14 3.50
N LEU A 100 14.20 12.85 4.48
CA LEU A 100 15.02 12.30 5.55
C LEU A 100 14.42 12.70 6.90
N VAL A 101 14.44 11.78 7.87
CA VAL A 101 14.19 12.13 9.26
C VAL A 101 15.44 12.71 9.91
N GLY A 102 16.63 12.28 9.49
CA GLY A 102 17.91 12.71 10.06
C GLY A 102 18.64 11.58 10.78
N ILE A 103 18.62 10.36 10.22
CA ILE A 103 19.38 9.23 10.79
C ILE A 103 20.89 9.50 10.72
N GLU A 104 21.51 9.49 11.88
CA GLU A 104 22.96 9.60 12.04
C GLU A 104 23.68 8.25 12.16
N ARG A 105 24.82 8.14 11.49
CA ARG A 105 25.75 7.01 11.58
C ARG A 105 26.33 6.89 12.98
N GLY A 106 26.50 5.67 13.48
CA GLY A 106 27.02 5.39 14.80
C GLY A 106 26.01 5.61 15.93
N THR A 107 24.88 6.27 15.66
CA THR A 107 23.77 6.42 16.61
C THR A 107 22.93 5.14 16.65
N THR A 108 22.44 4.80 17.86
CA THR A 108 21.56 3.65 18.07
C THR A 108 20.13 4.12 18.20
N TYR A 109 19.25 3.60 17.35
CA TYR A 109 17.82 3.89 17.36
C TYR A 109 17.03 2.66 17.80
N THR A 110 15.89 2.87 18.45
CA THR A 110 14.87 1.84 18.62
C THR A 110 14.05 1.68 17.33
N VAL A 111 13.41 0.54 17.16
CA VAL A 111 12.48 0.30 16.04
C VAL A 111 11.31 1.28 16.08
N GLU A 112 10.81 1.63 17.28
CA GLU A 112 9.80 2.67 17.47
C GLU A 112 10.24 4.03 16.91
N GLU A 113 11.46 4.48 17.24
CA GLU A 113 12.02 5.73 16.72
C GLU A 113 12.10 5.69 15.18
N LEU A 114 12.60 4.60 14.60
CA LEU A 114 12.65 4.44 13.14
C LEU A 114 11.26 4.58 12.51
N TRP A 115 10.23 3.92 13.06
CA TRP A 115 8.86 4.04 12.55
C TRP A 115 8.26 5.43 12.73
N LEU A 116 8.55 6.13 13.83
CA LEU A 116 8.19 7.54 13.98
C LEU A 116 8.81 8.39 12.87
N GLY A 117 10.07 8.14 12.51
CA GLY A 117 10.72 8.79 11.37
C GLY A 117 10.04 8.49 10.02
N VAL A 118 9.63 7.24 9.80
CA VAL A 118 8.90 6.82 8.59
C VAL A 118 7.54 7.52 8.48
N PHE A 119 6.75 7.56 9.55
CA PHE A 119 5.39 8.12 9.49
C PHE A 119 5.36 9.64 9.55
N LEU A 120 6.12 10.27 10.45
CA LEU A 120 6.02 11.71 10.67
C LEU A 120 6.79 12.49 9.60
N ARG A 121 8.00 12.06 9.26
CA ARG A 121 8.89 12.78 8.32
C ARG A 121 9.04 12.11 6.97
N SER A 122 8.36 10.99 6.75
CA SER A 122 8.50 10.22 5.52
C SER A 122 9.94 9.78 5.25
N GLY A 123 10.74 9.60 6.31
CA GLY A 123 12.19 9.41 6.23
C GLY A 123 12.57 8.14 5.47
N ASN A 124 13.17 8.30 4.29
CA ASN A 124 13.68 7.19 3.50
C ASN A 124 14.92 6.56 4.16
N ASP A 125 15.69 7.36 4.90
CA ASP A 125 16.78 6.89 5.76
C ASP A 125 16.30 5.87 6.80
N ALA A 126 15.20 6.15 7.49
CA ALA A 126 14.61 5.18 8.42
C ALA A 126 14.10 3.92 7.70
N VAL A 127 13.50 4.05 6.51
CA VAL A 127 13.10 2.90 5.67
C VAL A 127 14.31 2.04 5.31
N HIS A 128 15.42 2.66 4.91
CA HIS A 128 16.65 1.95 4.53
C HIS A 128 17.29 1.21 5.70
N VAL A 129 17.31 1.80 6.90
CA VAL A 129 17.75 1.10 8.13
C VAL A 129 16.86 -0.11 8.42
N LEU A 130 15.54 0.05 8.39
CA LEU A 130 14.59 -1.06 8.60
C LEU A 130 14.72 -2.15 7.53
N CYS A 131 14.98 -1.79 6.27
CA CYS A 131 15.32 -2.74 5.21
C CYS A 131 16.59 -3.51 5.52
N SER A 132 17.66 -2.82 5.95
CA SER A 132 18.93 -3.46 6.33
C SER A 132 18.72 -4.49 7.46
N MET A 133 17.97 -4.11 8.50
CA MET A 133 17.58 -5.02 9.59
C MET A 133 16.76 -6.22 9.10
N ASN A 134 16.01 -6.08 8.00
CA ASN A 134 15.21 -7.14 7.37
C ASN A 134 16.00 -7.97 6.34
N GLY A 135 17.31 -7.78 6.21
CA GLY A 135 18.16 -8.49 5.26
C GLY A 135 18.29 -7.82 3.89
N GLY A 136 18.09 -6.50 3.83
CA GLY A 136 18.34 -5.66 2.67
C GLY A 136 17.10 -5.22 1.89
N VAL A 137 17.31 -4.26 1.00
CA VAL A 137 16.26 -3.66 0.15
C VAL A 137 15.63 -4.70 -0.77
N ASP A 138 16.42 -5.52 -1.47
CA ASP A 138 15.90 -6.49 -2.44
C ASP A 138 14.98 -7.54 -1.79
N LYS A 139 15.40 -8.07 -0.63
CA LYS A 139 14.58 -8.98 0.15
C LYS A 139 13.28 -8.32 0.58
N THR A 140 13.35 -7.07 1.06
CA THR A 140 12.17 -6.32 1.51
C THR A 140 11.20 -6.04 0.35
N VAL A 141 11.71 -5.64 -0.82
CA VAL A 141 10.88 -5.43 -2.03
C VAL A 141 10.21 -6.73 -2.47
N GLY A 142 10.92 -7.86 -2.43
CA GLY A 142 10.33 -9.18 -2.71
C GLY A 142 9.17 -9.51 -1.76
N GLU A 143 9.32 -9.25 -0.47
CA GLU A 143 8.28 -9.46 0.53
C GLU A 143 7.10 -8.50 0.36
N MET A 144 7.34 -7.23 0.02
CA MET A 144 6.30 -6.25 -0.30
C MET A 144 5.47 -6.69 -1.51
N ARG A 145 6.12 -7.21 -2.57
CA ARG A 145 5.42 -7.76 -3.75
C ARG A 145 4.55 -8.97 -3.37
N ALA A 146 5.08 -9.85 -2.52
CA ALA A 146 4.33 -11.01 -2.03
C ALA A 146 3.12 -10.59 -1.18
N LEU A 147 3.27 -9.56 -0.35
CA LEU A 147 2.17 -9.01 0.44
C LEU A 147 1.13 -8.30 -0.45
N ALA A 148 1.55 -7.48 -1.42
CA ALA A 148 0.64 -6.85 -2.37
C ALA A 148 -0.23 -7.89 -3.10
N LYS A 149 0.37 -9.00 -3.57
CA LYS A 149 -0.38 -10.12 -4.16
C LYS A 149 -1.38 -10.73 -3.17
N ARG A 150 -0.99 -10.93 -1.91
CA ARG A 150 -1.87 -11.49 -0.87
C ARG A 150 -3.05 -10.56 -0.57
N LEU A 151 -2.82 -9.25 -0.59
CA LEU A 151 -3.86 -8.23 -0.43
C LEU A 151 -4.68 -8.01 -1.71
N GLN A 152 -4.37 -8.72 -2.80
CA GLN A 152 -5.00 -8.58 -4.11
C GLN A 152 -4.81 -7.19 -4.74
N ALA A 153 -3.71 -6.52 -4.40
CA ALA A 153 -3.30 -5.23 -4.95
C ALA A 153 -2.63 -5.40 -6.33
N ASN A 154 -3.45 -5.61 -7.37
CA ASN A 154 -3.03 -6.05 -8.70
C ASN A 154 -2.53 -4.90 -9.62
N ASP A 155 -2.65 -3.65 -9.18
CA ASP A 155 -2.15 -2.47 -9.92
C ASP A 155 -0.81 -1.98 -9.39
N THR A 156 -0.32 -2.59 -8.32
CA THR A 156 0.92 -2.20 -7.66
C THR A 156 2.12 -2.97 -8.21
N HIS A 157 3.11 -2.23 -8.70
CA HIS A 157 4.44 -2.74 -9.01
C HIS A 157 5.47 -2.03 -8.12
N VAL A 158 6.01 -2.78 -7.15
CA VAL A 158 7.02 -2.26 -6.21
C VAL A 158 8.41 -2.38 -6.82
N VAL A 159 9.14 -1.27 -6.88
CA VAL A 159 10.55 -1.17 -7.31
C VAL A 159 11.46 -0.73 -6.16
N SER A 160 10.99 0.20 -5.32
CA SER A 160 11.67 0.63 -4.09
C SER A 160 10.71 0.58 -2.90
N PRO A 161 11.22 0.39 -1.66
CA PRO A 161 10.38 0.23 -0.47
C PRO A 161 9.74 1.53 0.01
N ASP A 162 10.29 2.67 -0.40
CA ASP A 162 9.92 4.00 0.08
C ASP A 162 8.96 4.75 -0.85
N GLY A 163 8.69 4.21 -2.04
CA GLY A 163 7.86 4.85 -3.07
C GLY A 163 8.56 5.97 -3.85
N TYR A 164 9.89 6.07 -3.75
CA TYR A 164 10.71 6.99 -4.54
C TYR A 164 10.53 6.75 -6.05
N ASP A 165 10.69 7.81 -6.86
CA ASP A 165 10.55 7.75 -8.31
C ASP A 165 11.54 6.76 -8.94
N LYS A 166 10.99 5.68 -9.51
CA LYS A 166 11.72 4.65 -10.27
C LYS A 166 10.89 4.25 -11.47
N ALA A 167 11.56 3.87 -12.57
CA ALA A 167 10.88 3.34 -13.74
C ALA A 167 10.04 2.11 -13.36
N GLY A 168 8.75 2.14 -13.72
CA GLY A 168 7.80 1.07 -13.42
C GLY A 168 7.19 1.10 -12.01
N GLN A 169 7.64 1.97 -11.09
CA GLN A 169 7.07 2.10 -9.75
C GLN A 169 5.67 2.73 -9.83
N VAL A 170 4.63 1.91 -9.64
CA VAL A 170 3.23 2.35 -9.70
C VAL A 170 2.38 1.66 -8.65
N SER A 171 1.27 2.28 -8.30
CA SER A 171 0.14 1.71 -7.56
C SER A 171 -1.16 2.36 -8.07
N SER A 172 -2.27 2.17 -7.36
CA SER A 172 -3.56 2.76 -7.69
C SER A 172 -4.25 3.27 -6.42
N ALA A 173 -5.27 4.11 -6.57
CA ALA A 173 -6.02 4.61 -5.42
C ALA A 173 -6.68 3.43 -4.66
N TYR A 174 -7.16 2.42 -5.40
CA TYR A 174 -7.70 1.17 -4.86
C TYR A 174 -6.65 0.43 -4.02
N ASP A 175 -5.49 0.14 -4.60
CA ASP A 175 -4.44 -0.65 -3.94
C ASP A 175 -3.87 0.06 -2.70
N LEU A 176 -3.65 1.37 -2.77
CA LEU A 176 -3.22 2.16 -1.62
C LEU A 176 -4.27 2.14 -0.49
N THR A 177 -5.55 2.11 -0.83
CA THR A 177 -6.64 1.96 0.15
C THR A 177 -6.65 0.57 0.78
N LEU A 178 -6.32 -0.49 0.03
CA LEU A 178 -6.15 -1.84 0.59
C LEU A 178 -5.03 -1.87 1.63
N PHE A 179 -3.89 -1.22 1.34
CA PHE A 179 -2.78 -1.13 2.29
C PHE A 179 -3.17 -0.36 3.55
N ALA A 180 -3.84 0.80 3.40
CA ALA A 180 -4.34 1.54 4.55
C ALA A 180 -5.33 0.70 5.40
N ARG A 181 -6.28 0.01 4.76
CA ARG A 181 -7.25 -0.85 5.44
C ARG A 181 -6.58 -2.00 6.18
N ALA A 182 -5.54 -2.60 5.60
CA ALA A 182 -4.76 -3.66 6.24
C ALA A 182 -3.95 -3.11 7.43
N GLY A 183 -3.19 -2.03 7.21
CA GLY A 183 -2.35 -1.41 8.23
C GLY A 183 -3.12 -0.92 9.44
N LEU A 184 -4.30 -0.33 9.26
CA LEU A 184 -5.14 0.13 10.36
C LEU A 184 -5.64 -0.99 11.29
N LYS A 185 -5.52 -2.27 10.92
CA LYS A 185 -5.76 -3.40 11.83
C LYS A 185 -4.65 -3.55 12.88
N ASN A 186 -3.43 -3.10 12.58
CA ASN A 186 -2.28 -3.13 13.48
C ASN A 186 -2.27 -1.92 14.44
N ALA A 187 -2.06 -2.17 15.75
CA ALA A 187 -2.08 -1.12 16.78
C ALA A 187 -0.92 -0.11 16.67
N ASP A 188 0.29 -0.59 16.37
CA ASP A 188 1.46 0.28 16.23
C ASP A 188 1.35 1.13 14.97
N PHE A 189 0.82 0.59 13.85
CA PHE A 189 0.52 1.38 12.66
C PHE A 189 -0.42 2.55 13.01
N ARG A 190 -1.53 2.26 13.71
CA ARG A 190 -2.48 3.29 14.15
C ARG A 190 -1.81 4.32 15.06
N GLN A 191 -0.96 3.88 15.99
CA GLN A 191 -0.20 4.78 16.86
C GLN A 191 0.68 5.70 16.02
N TYR A 192 1.59 5.17 15.20
CA TYR A 192 2.55 5.98 14.45
C TYR A 192 1.90 6.92 13.44
N CYS A 193 0.85 6.46 12.74
CA CYS A 193 0.21 7.30 11.72
C CYS A 193 -0.62 8.45 12.31
N SER A 194 -1.07 8.32 13.57
CA SER A 194 -1.84 9.35 14.28
C SER A 194 -1.01 10.22 15.21
N THR A 195 0.27 9.89 15.45
CA THR A 195 1.18 10.74 16.21
C THR A 195 1.44 12.05 15.46
N ALA A 196 1.15 13.18 16.11
CA ALA A 196 1.34 14.52 15.55
C ALA A 196 2.79 15.01 15.68
N VAL A 197 3.42 14.79 16.83
CA VAL A 197 4.78 15.23 17.15
C VAL A 197 5.51 14.17 17.97
N ALA A 198 6.83 14.10 17.83
CA ALA A 198 7.69 13.24 18.64
C ALA A 198 9.09 13.84 18.79
N ASP A 199 9.78 13.53 19.87
CA ASP A 199 11.21 13.78 20.00
C ASP A 199 12.00 12.66 19.32
N PHE A 200 12.96 13.03 18.48
CA PHE A 200 13.76 12.11 17.68
C PHE A 200 15.24 12.21 18.07
N PRO A 201 15.98 11.09 18.21
CA PRO A 201 17.38 11.13 18.61
C PRO A 201 18.28 11.83 17.58
N ALA A 202 19.20 12.66 18.08
CA ALA A 202 20.19 13.44 17.31
C ALA A 202 21.64 12.99 17.61
N GLY A 203 21.83 11.78 18.15
CA GLY A 203 23.12 11.32 18.65
C GLY A 203 23.58 12.01 19.96
N GLY A 204 24.54 11.39 20.64
CA GLY A 204 25.18 11.97 21.84
C GLY A 204 24.22 12.34 23.00
N GLY A 205 23.06 11.68 23.10
CA GLY A 205 22.04 11.96 24.12
C GLY A 205 21.13 13.16 23.82
N LYS A 206 21.25 13.78 22.64
CA LYS A 206 20.41 14.92 22.22
C LYS A 206 19.20 14.45 21.43
N THR A 207 18.18 15.28 21.37
CA THR A 207 16.98 15.08 20.55
C THR A 207 16.59 16.35 19.79
N PHE A 208 15.82 16.20 18.72
CA PHE A 208 15.08 17.28 18.06
C PHE A 208 13.64 16.84 17.80
N GLN A 209 12.71 17.79 17.71
CA GLN A 209 11.31 17.46 17.46
C GLN A 209 11.06 17.19 15.97
N ILE A 210 10.32 16.13 15.68
CA ILE A 210 9.72 15.85 14.39
C ILE A 210 8.20 16.00 14.45
N GLN A 211 7.60 16.40 13.32
CA GLN A 211 6.17 16.64 13.21
C GLN A 211 5.62 15.88 12.00
N ASN A 212 4.39 15.42 12.11
CA ASN A 212 3.69 14.70 11.05
C ASN A 212 3.42 15.62 9.86
N THR A 213 3.81 15.19 8.67
CA THR A 213 3.58 15.97 7.44
C THR A 213 2.13 15.93 6.94
N ASN A 214 1.26 15.12 7.55
CA ASN A 214 -0.16 15.08 7.22
C ASN A 214 -0.88 16.34 7.72
N ARG A 215 -1.22 17.22 6.79
CA ARG A 215 -1.85 18.52 7.08
C ARG A 215 -3.29 18.44 7.58
N LEU A 216 -3.96 17.32 7.39
CA LEU A 216 -5.31 17.14 7.92
C LEU A 216 -5.28 16.65 9.38
N LEU A 217 -4.12 16.20 9.89
CA LEU A 217 -4.02 15.67 11.24
C LEU A 217 -4.08 16.83 12.24
N GLY A 218 -5.09 16.81 13.12
CA GLY A 218 -5.41 17.91 14.03
C GLY A 218 -6.41 18.92 13.46
N ASP A 219 -6.42 19.12 12.14
CA ASP A 219 -7.27 20.11 11.46
C ASP A 219 -8.62 19.52 10.99
N TYR A 220 -8.66 18.24 10.59
CA TYR A 220 -9.87 17.59 10.11
C TYR A 220 -10.55 16.76 11.21
N ARG A 221 -11.83 17.05 11.49
CA ARG A 221 -12.59 16.37 12.55
C ARG A 221 -12.62 14.86 12.35
N GLY A 222 -12.03 14.15 13.31
CA GLY A 222 -12.02 12.70 13.40
C GLY A 222 -10.93 12.02 12.57
N LEU A 223 -10.01 12.76 11.95
CA LEU A 223 -8.89 12.15 11.23
C LEU A 223 -8.01 11.33 12.19
N ILE A 224 -7.67 10.11 11.79
CA ILE A 224 -6.81 9.18 12.53
C ILE A 224 -5.50 8.87 11.79
N GLY A 225 -5.11 9.72 10.84
CA GLY A 225 -3.80 9.68 10.20
C GLY A 225 -3.77 8.96 8.86
N VAL A 226 -2.86 7.97 8.76
CA VAL A 226 -2.43 7.19 7.57
C VAL A 226 -1.15 7.74 6.89
N LYS A 227 -1.19 8.33 5.67
CA LYS A 227 0.06 8.74 5.00
C LYS A 227 -0.16 9.68 3.81
N ASN A 228 0.70 10.70 3.71
CA ASN A 228 0.86 11.56 2.53
C ASN A 228 2.17 11.29 1.78
N GLY A 229 2.28 11.74 0.53
CA GLY A 229 3.49 11.63 -0.26
C GLY A 229 3.55 12.61 -1.42
N TYR A 230 4.77 12.96 -1.81
CA TYR A 230 5.06 13.77 -2.99
C TYR A 230 6.36 13.28 -3.65
N THR A 231 6.35 13.23 -4.97
CA THR A 231 7.56 13.16 -5.81
C THR A 231 7.29 13.94 -7.11
N THR A 232 8.33 14.19 -7.89
CA THR A 232 8.20 14.90 -9.16
C THR A 232 7.26 14.17 -10.12
N ASN A 233 7.35 12.83 -10.22
CA ASN A 233 6.50 12.08 -11.14
C ASN A 233 5.11 11.79 -10.56
N ALA A 234 4.98 11.61 -9.24
CA ALA A 234 3.70 11.33 -8.60
C ALA A 234 2.80 12.57 -8.46
N GLY A 235 3.39 13.77 -8.36
CA GLY A 235 2.69 14.89 -7.75
C GLY A 235 2.33 14.58 -6.29
N ASN A 236 1.29 15.23 -5.77
CA ASN A 236 0.80 14.92 -4.42
C ASN A 236 -0.08 13.66 -4.40
N THR A 237 0.10 12.87 -3.35
CA THR A 237 -0.68 11.67 -3.05
C THR A 237 -1.04 11.68 -1.57
N PHE A 238 -2.25 11.22 -1.26
CA PHE A 238 -2.75 11.18 0.10
C PHE A 238 -3.58 9.93 0.30
N THR A 239 -3.38 9.26 1.44
CA THR A 239 -4.35 8.33 1.98
C THR A 239 -4.60 8.71 3.42
N GLY A 240 -5.87 8.86 3.77
CA GLY A 240 -6.34 9.26 5.08
C GLY A 240 -7.45 8.35 5.58
N ALA A 241 -7.61 8.30 6.89
CA ALA A 241 -8.75 7.67 7.53
C ALA A 241 -9.36 8.64 8.55
N ALA A 242 -10.67 8.66 8.65
CA ALA A 242 -11.38 9.43 9.67
C ALA A 242 -12.45 8.57 10.32
N LYS A 243 -12.69 8.79 11.61
CA LYS A 243 -13.72 8.10 12.40
C LYS A 243 -14.69 9.11 13.00
N ARG A 244 -15.99 8.91 12.74
CA ARG A 244 -17.09 9.70 13.32
C ARG A 244 -18.20 8.74 13.72
N ASP A 245 -18.69 8.87 14.95
CA ASP A 245 -19.84 8.13 15.46
C ASP A 245 -19.74 6.61 15.25
N GLY A 246 -18.54 6.05 15.48
CA GLY A 246 -18.26 4.62 15.35
C GLY A 246 -17.84 4.17 13.94
N ARG A 247 -18.22 4.90 12.88
CA ARG A 247 -17.90 4.56 11.49
C ARG A 247 -16.54 5.12 11.07
N THR A 248 -15.74 4.30 10.40
CA THR A 248 -14.42 4.69 9.88
C THR A 248 -14.44 4.72 8.35
N LEU A 249 -14.15 5.88 7.76
CA LEU A 249 -14.00 6.05 6.32
C LEU A 249 -12.53 6.21 5.94
N LEU A 250 -12.15 5.58 4.84
CA LEU A 250 -10.89 5.71 4.13
C LEU A 250 -11.08 6.64 2.93
N VAL A 251 -10.06 7.42 2.65
CA VAL A 251 -9.95 8.19 1.40
C VAL A 251 -8.55 8.07 0.85
N THR A 252 -8.42 7.81 -0.45
CA THR A 252 -7.16 7.98 -1.18
C THR A 252 -7.37 8.93 -2.34
N VAL A 253 -6.46 9.89 -2.51
CA VAL A 253 -6.46 10.89 -3.59
C VAL A 253 -5.07 10.93 -4.20
N MET A 254 -4.99 10.89 -5.53
CA MET A 254 -3.72 10.80 -6.26
C MET A 254 -3.66 11.79 -7.42
N HIS A 255 -2.52 12.47 -7.50
CA HIS A 255 -2.12 13.30 -8.63
C HIS A 255 -3.17 14.37 -8.99
N PRO A 256 -3.45 15.34 -8.10
CA PRO A 256 -4.11 16.59 -8.46
C PRO A 256 -3.41 17.23 -9.67
N THR A 257 -4.18 17.65 -10.65
CA THR A 257 -3.63 18.27 -11.87
C THR A 257 -3.16 19.72 -11.63
N SER A 258 -3.63 20.36 -10.56
CA SER A 258 -3.14 21.66 -10.09
C SER A 258 -3.40 21.83 -8.59
N GLY A 259 -2.69 22.78 -7.96
CA GLY A 259 -2.82 23.08 -6.53
C GLY A 259 -1.96 22.17 -5.66
N TYR A 260 -1.00 22.74 -4.92
CA TYR A 260 -0.09 21.97 -4.09
C TYR A 260 -0.82 21.24 -2.93
N ASP A 261 -1.85 21.88 -2.38
CA ASP A 261 -2.61 21.33 -1.25
C ASP A 261 -3.93 20.67 -1.66
N GLU A 262 -4.20 20.60 -2.96
CA GLU A 262 -5.48 20.14 -3.49
C GLU A 262 -5.79 18.70 -3.06
N VAL A 263 -4.77 17.86 -2.89
CA VAL A 263 -4.93 16.49 -2.38
C VAL A 263 -5.61 16.44 -1.01
N TYR A 264 -5.36 17.43 -0.15
CA TYR A 264 -5.94 17.52 1.19
C TYR A 264 -7.33 18.14 1.14
N THR A 265 -7.52 19.19 0.33
CA THR A 265 -8.83 19.83 0.10
C THR A 265 -9.85 18.82 -0.43
N GLU A 266 -9.46 18.06 -1.45
CA GLU A 266 -10.32 17.03 -2.04
C GLU A 266 -10.55 15.87 -1.08
N ALA A 267 -9.53 15.41 -0.36
CA ALA A 267 -9.68 14.34 0.62
C ALA A 267 -10.67 14.72 1.73
N ALA A 268 -10.59 15.95 2.25
CA ALA A 268 -11.52 16.47 3.24
C ALA A 268 -12.95 16.54 2.68
N ALA A 269 -13.13 17.10 1.49
CA ALA A 269 -14.44 17.21 0.84
C ALA A 269 -15.07 15.83 0.55
N LEU A 270 -14.26 14.86 0.12
CA LEU A 270 -14.68 13.48 -0.14
C LEU A 270 -15.06 12.74 1.14
N LEU A 271 -14.31 12.90 2.23
CA LEU A 271 -14.67 12.35 3.53
C LEU A 271 -15.95 12.99 4.08
N ASP A 272 -16.10 14.31 3.98
CA ASP A 272 -17.31 15.01 4.42
C ASP A 272 -18.54 14.57 3.62
N TRP A 273 -18.38 14.40 2.30
CA TRP A 273 -19.40 13.77 1.46
C TRP A 273 -19.75 12.37 1.95
N GLY A 274 -18.75 11.51 2.20
CA GLY A 274 -18.98 10.13 2.63
C GLY A 274 -19.70 10.02 3.98
N PHE A 275 -19.34 10.87 4.94
CA PHE A 275 -20.04 10.92 6.24
C PHE A 275 -21.45 11.49 6.12
N LYS A 276 -21.67 12.51 5.28
CA LYS A 276 -22.99 13.10 5.05
C LYS A 276 -23.93 12.12 4.34
N ALA A 277 -23.40 11.33 3.41
CA ALA A 277 -24.17 10.31 2.70
C ALA A 277 -24.69 9.23 3.66
N GLY A 278 -23.93 8.88 4.70
CA GLY A 278 -24.37 7.91 5.71
C GLY A 278 -24.64 6.54 5.08
N ASP A 279 -25.74 5.91 5.46
CA ASP A 279 -26.17 4.61 4.92
C ASP A 279 -27.07 4.76 3.68
N SER A 280 -27.20 5.98 3.14
CA SER A 280 -28.06 6.24 1.96
C SER A 280 -27.38 5.91 0.62
N VAL A 281 -26.08 5.61 0.63
CA VAL A 281 -25.32 5.23 -0.56
C VAL A 281 -25.08 3.72 -0.55
N ASP A 282 -25.64 3.06 -1.57
CA ASP A 282 -25.28 1.68 -1.87
C ASP A 282 -23.82 1.64 -2.38
N PRO A 283 -22.97 0.75 -1.84
CA PRO A 283 -21.59 0.62 -2.30
C PRO A 283 -21.51 0.30 -3.80
N VAL A 284 -20.67 1.02 -4.53
CA VAL A 284 -20.40 0.80 -5.96
C VAL A 284 -19.42 -0.35 -6.22
N GLY A 285 -18.93 -0.97 -5.15
CA GLY A 285 -17.99 -2.09 -5.15
C GLY A 285 -17.49 -2.38 -3.74
N THR A 286 -16.53 -3.30 -3.62
CA THR A 286 -15.95 -3.67 -2.33
C THR A 286 -14.43 -3.81 -2.46
N LEU A 287 -13.71 -3.36 -1.43
CA LEU A 287 -12.30 -3.62 -1.24
C LEU A 287 -12.09 -5.12 -0.99
N ALA A 288 -11.22 -5.74 -1.77
CA ALA A 288 -10.94 -7.17 -1.65
C ALA A 288 -10.42 -7.53 -0.25
N GLU A 289 -10.84 -8.69 0.26
CA GLU A 289 -10.24 -9.28 1.47
C GLU A 289 -8.91 -9.96 1.14
N PRO A 290 -7.96 -10.04 2.08
CA PRO A 290 -6.71 -10.77 1.86
C PRO A 290 -6.96 -12.24 1.51
N LEU A 291 -6.17 -12.78 0.59
CA LEU A 291 -6.14 -14.21 0.31
C LEU A 291 -5.77 -14.97 1.59
N SER A 292 -6.56 -15.99 1.93
CA SER A 292 -6.29 -16.87 3.08
C SER A 292 -4.94 -17.57 2.90
N ALA A 293 -4.19 -17.73 3.99
CA ALA A 293 -2.88 -18.41 3.97
C ALA A 293 -2.96 -19.91 3.61
N THR A 294 -4.17 -20.48 3.57
CA THR A 294 -4.46 -21.87 3.21
C THR A 294 -4.86 -22.00 1.74
N ALA A 295 -3.86 -21.94 0.86
CA ALA A 295 -3.92 -22.59 -0.44
C ALA A 295 -2.56 -23.23 -0.77
N SER A 296 -2.05 -24.05 0.16
CA SER A 296 -1.19 -25.15 -0.22
C SER A 296 -2.10 -26.30 -0.69
N PRO A 297 -1.84 -26.91 -1.86
CA PRO A 297 -2.60 -28.08 -2.26
C PRO A 297 -2.34 -29.17 -1.23
N SER A 298 -3.36 -29.55 -0.47
CA SER A 298 -3.32 -30.83 0.24
C SER A 298 -3.12 -31.91 -0.84
N PRO A 299 -2.20 -32.87 -0.65
CA PRO A 299 -2.14 -34.01 -1.54
C PRO A 299 -3.47 -34.75 -1.36
N SER A 300 -4.35 -34.65 -2.37
CA SER A 300 -5.54 -35.47 -2.40
C SER A 300 -5.09 -36.91 -2.29
N ALA A 301 -5.57 -37.56 -1.23
CA ALA A 301 -5.29 -38.94 -0.91
C ALA A 301 -5.44 -39.83 -2.14
N ALA A 302 -4.50 -40.77 -2.24
CA ALA A 302 -4.55 -41.89 -3.14
C ALA A 302 -5.88 -42.63 -2.98
N GLY A 303 -6.80 -42.41 -3.93
CA GLY A 303 -7.93 -43.28 -4.20
C GLY A 303 -7.46 -44.37 -5.16
N GLY A 304 -7.33 -45.59 -4.65
CA GLY A 304 -6.86 -46.73 -5.41
C GLY A 304 -7.77 -47.07 -6.59
N SER A 305 -7.15 -47.33 -7.73
CA SER A 305 -7.70 -48.21 -8.75
C SER A 305 -6.69 -49.32 -8.99
N ARG A 306 -7.06 -50.52 -8.55
CA ARG A 306 -6.40 -51.77 -8.93
C ARG A 306 -6.71 -52.00 -10.40
N SER A 307 -5.68 -52.01 -11.25
CA SER A 307 -5.73 -52.78 -12.50
C SER A 307 -4.46 -53.59 -12.62
N SER A 308 -4.66 -54.89 -12.56
CA SER A 308 -3.72 -55.95 -12.88
C SER A 308 -3.32 -55.88 -14.36
N ALA A 309 -2.03 -55.75 -14.63
CA ALA A 309 -1.46 -56.21 -15.89
C ALA A 309 -0.06 -56.80 -15.65
N THR A 310 0.09 -57.99 -16.19
CA THR A 310 1.09 -58.99 -15.85
C THR A 310 2.28 -58.89 -16.80
N ARG A 311 3.49 -58.90 -16.23
CA ARG A 311 4.72 -59.55 -16.74
C ARG A 311 5.35 -59.02 -18.05
N ARG A 312 6.61 -58.57 -17.94
CA ARG A 312 7.81 -59.31 -18.43
C ARG A 312 9.10 -58.58 -18.05
N LEU A 313 10.01 -59.31 -17.41
CA LEU A 313 11.43 -58.98 -17.35
C LEU A 313 12.05 -59.20 -18.75
N ALA A 314 12.91 -58.28 -19.18
CA ALA A 314 13.98 -58.56 -20.12
C ALA A 314 15.19 -57.69 -19.77
N SER A 315 16.31 -58.36 -19.55
CA SER A 315 17.66 -57.85 -19.34
C SER A 315 18.39 -57.66 -20.67
N ALA A 316 19.35 -56.72 -20.69
CA ALA A 316 20.53 -56.55 -21.57
C ALA A 316 20.60 -55.08 -22.04
N GLY A 317 21.72 -54.36 -22.11
CA GLY A 317 23.14 -54.65 -21.93
C GLY A 317 23.93 -53.53 -22.64
N GLN A 318 25.01 -53.05 -22.00
CA GLN A 318 26.29 -52.53 -22.55
C GLN A 318 26.38 -51.44 -23.66
N GLY A 319 27.40 -50.57 -23.50
CA GLY A 319 28.12 -49.84 -24.57
C GLY A 319 27.84 -48.33 -24.61
N SER A 320 28.60 -47.39 -24.04
CA SER A 320 30.02 -46.99 -24.18
C SER A 320 30.34 -46.06 -25.37
N LEU A 321 31.07 -44.97 -25.04
CA LEU A 321 32.06 -44.19 -25.83
C LEU A 321 31.68 -42.92 -26.66
N LEU A 322 32.22 -41.80 -26.13
CA LEU A 322 33.19 -40.84 -26.73
C LEU A 322 32.82 -39.94 -27.92
N ARG A 323 32.99 -38.62 -27.71
CA ARG A 323 34.00 -37.70 -28.30
C ARG A 323 33.63 -36.25 -27.90
N ALA A 324 34.41 -35.43 -27.18
CA ALA A 324 35.81 -34.99 -27.30
C ALA A 324 36.14 -34.23 -28.60
N GLY A 325 36.56 -32.96 -28.47
CA GLY A 325 37.14 -32.13 -29.54
C GLY A 325 36.84 -30.64 -29.36
N THR A 326 37.61 -29.90 -28.54
CA THR A 326 38.73 -29.00 -28.93
C THR A 326 38.26 -27.68 -29.58
N ALA A 327 38.34 -26.55 -28.89
CA ALA A 327 39.51 -25.67 -28.69
C ALA A 327 39.68 -24.64 -29.83
N ALA A 328 39.65 -23.35 -29.49
CA ALA A 328 40.50 -22.32 -30.09
C ALA A 328 40.31 -20.98 -29.36
N THR A 329 41.34 -20.59 -28.63
CA THR A 329 41.67 -19.25 -28.15
C THR A 329 41.94 -18.29 -29.31
N LEU A 330 41.58 -17.01 -29.19
CA LEU A 330 42.46 -15.92 -29.61
C LEU A 330 42.06 -14.57 -28.98
N SER A 331 43.00 -13.97 -28.27
CA SER A 331 42.96 -12.61 -27.73
C SER A 331 43.39 -11.61 -28.80
N VAL A 332 42.74 -10.45 -28.90
CA VAL A 332 43.31 -9.23 -29.52
C VAL A 332 42.89 -7.99 -28.72
N LEU A 333 43.91 -7.29 -28.22
CA LEU A 333 43.90 -5.91 -27.71
C LEU A 333 44.04 -4.92 -28.86
N ILE A 334 43.46 -3.71 -28.74
CA ILE A 334 43.88 -2.37 -29.23
C ILE A 334 42.74 -1.41 -28.80
N ALA A 335 42.88 -0.53 -27.80
CA ALA A 335 43.66 0.71 -27.68
C ALA A 335 43.09 1.93 -28.45
N GLY A 336 42.62 2.92 -27.66
CA GLY A 336 42.83 4.35 -27.91
C GLY A 336 41.78 5.15 -28.70
N CYS A 337 41.11 6.10 -28.05
CA CYS A 337 41.22 7.53 -28.39
C CYS A 337 40.57 8.45 -27.35
N SER A 338 41.21 9.59 -27.15
CA SER A 338 41.07 10.51 -26.02
C SER A 338 40.29 11.78 -26.37
N LEU A 339 39.91 12.52 -25.31
CA LEU A 339 39.70 13.98 -25.23
C LEU A 339 38.42 14.61 -25.84
N ALA A 340 37.61 15.23 -24.97
CA ALA A 340 37.58 16.70 -24.86
C ALA A 340 36.68 17.18 -23.71
N LEU A 341 37.30 17.80 -22.70
CA LEU A 341 36.67 18.65 -21.69
C LEU A 341 36.33 20.01 -22.30
N ARG A 342 35.11 20.53 -22.09
CA ARG A 342 34.86 21.97 -22.02
C ARG A 342 33.90 22.32 -20.89
N ARG A 343 34.46 23.01 -19.90
CA ARG A 343 33.79 23.68 -18.77
C ARG A 343 32.85 24.78 -19.30
N ARG A 344 31.67 24.92 -18.70
CA ARG A 344 30.81 26.11 -18.83
C ARG A 344 30.76 26.87 -17.48
N PRO A 345 30.82 28.21 -17.49
CA PRO A 345 30.89 29.03 -16.28
C PRO A 345 29.50 29.29 -15.65
N ALA A 346 29.50 29.55 -14.34
CA ALA A 346 28.34 29.95 -13.53
C ALA A 346 28.04 31.46 -13.65
N PRO A 347 26.78 31.90 -13.51
CA PRO A 347 26.41 33.31 -13.58
C PRO A 347 26.59 34.07 -12.25
N GLN A 348 27.11 35.31 -12.37
CA GLN A 348 27.27 36.28 -11.29
C GLN A 348 25.93 36.87 -10.81
N GLN A 349 25.79 37.00 -9.49
CA GLN A 349 24.77 37.83 -8.84
C GLN A 349 25.22 39.29 -8.80
N ALA A 350 24.38 40.19 -9.30
CA ALA A 350 24.54 41.64 -9.15
C ALA A 350 23.92 42.11 -7.83
N GLY A 351 24.74 42.68 -6.96
CA GLY A 351 24.33 43.31 -5.72
C GLY A 351 23.61 44.64 -5.93
N ARG A 352 22.62 44.92 -5.08
CA ARG A 352 21.98 46.24 -4.95
C ARG A 352 22.40 46.86 -3.63
N ARG A 353 23.09 48.01 -3.73
CA ARG A 353 23.54 48.84 -2.59
C ARG A 353 22.38 49.61 -1.96
N ARG A 354 22.57 49.87 -0.66
CA ARG A 354 21.86 50.80 0.21
C ARG A 354 21.68 52.20 -0.38
N ARG A 355 20.54 52.81 -0.11
CA ARG A 355 20.42 54.12 0.55
C ARG A 355 19.29 54.05 1.56
#